data_AF-A0A7X6YSN7-F1
#
_entry.id   AF-A0A7X6YSN7-F1
#
_cell.length_a   1.000
_cell.length_b   1.000
_cell.length_c   1.000
_cell.angle_alpha   90.00
_cell.angle_beta   90.00
_cell.angle_gamma   90.00
#
_symmetry.space_group_name_H-M   'P 1'
#
loop_
_entity.id
_entity.type
_entity.pdbx_description
1 polymer ?
#
loop_
_entity_poly.entity_id
_entity_poly.type
_entity_poly.pdbx_seq_one_letter_code
_entity_poly.pdbx_strand_id
1 'polypeptide(L)'
;LFHNYRVLNLGFGWDRTQNVLWRLDRGELDGLHPRTVIINIGTNNTSQSQHARMNTAPEIVEGIRAICLRVRSKVPGARIVLMAIFPREQKQDHPRRLLINEINKQLESFANEQKITFVNIGSKMLDTDGTLIPGLTSDFCHPTEKGYQLWADEIRSIISEP
;
A
#
# COMPACT_ATOMS: atom_id res chain seq x y z
N LEU A 1 15.41 -6.26 -8.57
CA LEU A 1 13.95 -6.52 -8.67
C LEU A 1 13.32 -5.89 -9.92
N PHE A 2 13.51 -4.59 -10.19
CA PHE A 2 12.87 -3.89 -11.33
C PHE A 2 13.83 -3.43 -12.44
N HIS A 3 14.95 -4.12 -12.68
CA HIS A 3 16.02 -3.63 -13.56
C HIS A 3 15.60 -3.43 -15.03
N ASN A 4 14.56 -4.13 -15.50
CA ASN A 4 14.01 -3.96 -16.85
C ASN A 4 12.99 -2.81 -16.96
N TYR A 5 12.70 -2.11 -15.85
CA TYR A 5 11.73 -1.04 -15.79
C TYR A 5 12.43 0.28 -15.44
N ARG A 6 11.99 1.38 -16.07
CA ARG A 6 12.32 2.72 -15.58
C ARG A 6 11.43 3.04 -14.39
N VAL A 7 11.98 2.86 -13.18
CA VAL A 7 11.25 3.02 -11.92
C VAL A 7 11.72 4.27 -11.18
N LEU A 8 10.77 4.94 -10.54
CA LEU A 8 11.01 5.95 -9.51
C LEU A 8 10.34 5.48 -8.22
N ASN A 9 11.10 5.40 -7.12
CA ASN A 9 10.57 5.08 -5.80
C ASN A 9 10.31 6.36 -5.03
N LEU A 10 9.05 6.59 -4.65
CA LEU A 10 8.57 7.75 -3.90
C LEU A 10 8.05 7.33 -2.51
N GLY A 11 8.58 6.22 -1.98
CA GLY A 11 8.27 5.70 -0.66
C GLY A 11 9.15 6.34 0.40
N PHE A 12 8.53 6.86 1.45
CA PHE A 12 9.19 7.42 2.62
C PHE A 12 8.77 6.63 3.86
N GLY A 13 9.74 6.27 4.70
CA GLY A 13 9.47 5.62 5.96
C GLY A 13 8.54 6.47 6.83
N TRP A 14 7.62 5.82 7.55
CA TRP A 14 6.63 6.47 8.43
C TRP A 14 5.58 7.37 7.79
N ASP A 15 5.60 7.57 6.47
CA ASP A 15 4.58 8.37 5.81
C ASP A 15 3.18 7.84 6.11
N ARG A 16 2.28 8.78 6.39
CA ARG A 16 0.84 8.59 6.51
C ARG A 16 0.14 9.13 5.28
N THR A 17 -1.14 8.83 5.13
CA THR A 17 -1.94 9.28 3.97
C THR A 17 -1.83 10.79 3.71
N GLN A 18 -1.88 11.61 4.75
CA GLN A 18 -1.75 13.07 4.63
C GLN A 18 -0.35 13.54 4.16
N ASN A 19 0.71 12.77 4.45
CA ASN A 19 2.05 13.12 3.99
C ASN A 19 2.17 12.91 2.48
N VAL A 20 1.65 11.77 1.98
CA VAL A 20 1.60 11.50 0.55
C VAL A 20 0.78 12.55 -0.18
N LEU A 21 -0.41 12.90 0.33
CA LEU A 21 -1.24 13.95 -0.26
C LEU A 21 -0.49 15.28 -0.37
N TRP A 22 0.22 15.67 0.70
CA TRP A 22 1.04 16.88 0.69
C TRP A 22 2.14 16.81 -0.37
N ARG A 23 2.88 15.69 -0.47
CA ARG A 23 3.95 15.54 -1.48
C ARG A 23 3.41 15.62 -2.91
N LEU A 24 2.28 14.96 -3.17
CA LEU A 24 1.60 15.04 -4.46
C LEU A 24 1.26 16.50 -4.80
N ASP A 25 0.73 17.27 -3.85
CA ASP A 25 0.42 18.69 -4.05
C ASP A 25 1.64 19.59 -4.19
N ARG A 26 2.80 19.15 -3.69
CA ARG A 26 4.09 19.84 -3.84
C ARG A 26 4.89 19.37 -5.05
N GLY A 27 4.24 18.70 -5.98
CA GLY A 27 4.77 18.45 -7.31
C GLY A 27 5.58 17.17 -7.45
N GLU A 28 5.44 16.23 -6.53
CA GLU A 28 6.16 14.96 -6.59
C GLU A 28 5.88 14.14 -7.88
N LEU A 29 4.73 14.36 -8.53
CA LEU A 29 4.40 13.76 -9.82
C LEU A 29 4.41 14.76 -11.00
N ASP A 30 4.78 16.02 -10.77
CA ASP A 30 4.70 17.04 -11.82
C ASP A 30 5.76 16.78 -12.89
N GLY A 31 5.36 16.87 -14.16
CA GLY A 31 6.22 16.57 -15.30
C GLY A 31 6.54 15.08 -15.50
N LEU A 32 5.93 14.18 -14.71
CA LEU A 32 6.07 12.73 -14.90
C LEU A 32 4.95 12.17 -15.78
N HIS A 33 5.28 11.13 -16.55
CA HIS A 33 4.34 10.41 -17.41
C HIS A 33 4.44 8.89 -17.18
N PRO A 34 4.14 8.39 -15.97
CA PRO A 34 4.25 6.97 -15.68
C PRO A 34 3.16 6.17 -16.41
N ARG A 35 3.53 4.98 -16.91
CA ARG A 35 2.53 4.00 -17.40
C ARG A 35 1.73 3.36 -16.26
N THR A 36 2.35 3.22 -15.09
CA THR A 36 1.74 2.61 -13.91
C THR A 36 2.20 3.31 -12.64
N VAL A 37 1.27 3.55 -11.71
CA VAL A 37 1.55 4.01 -10.34
C VAL A 37 1.09 2.93 -9.37
N ILE A 38 2.00 2.45 -8.53
CA ILE A 38 1.71 1.47 -7.48
C ILE A 38 1.62 2.21 -6.14
N ILE A 39 0.51 2.05 -5.44
CA ILE A 39 0.23 2.72 -4.16
C ILE A 39 0.15 1.66 -3.05
N ASN A 40 1.03 1.77 -2.06
CA ASN A 40 0.97 1.02 -0.81
C ASN A 40 1.20 2.01 0.35
N ILE A 41 0.15 2.35 1.08
CA ILE A 41 0.16 3.35 2.14
C ILE A 41 -0.96 3.08 3.13
N GLY A 42 -0.87 3.64 4.34
CA GLY A 42 -1.95 3.62 5.34
C GLY A 42 -1.60 2.83 6.61
N THR A 43 -0.63 1.92 6.57
CA THR A 43 -0.22 1.13 7.75
C THR A 43 0.19 2.02 8.93
N ASN A 44 0.85 3.15 8.69
CA ASN A 44 1.30 4.05 9.75
C ASN A 44 0.17 4.86 10.40
N ASN A 45 -0.96 5.04 9.70
CA ASN A 45 -2.15 5.66 10.27
C ASN A 45 -2.82 4.77 11.34
N THR A 46 -2.52 3.47 11.36
CA THR A 46 -2.98 2.52 12.39
C THR A 46 -2.17 2.59 13.69
N SER A 47 -1.25 3.54 13.79
CA SER A 47 -0.39 3.74 14.96
C SER A 47 -0.58 5.15 15.53
N GLN A 48 -0.46 5.29 16.84
CA GLN A 48 -0.28 6.59 17.48
C GLN A 48 1.22 6.94 17.48
N SER A 49 1.53 8.21 17.23
CA SER A 49 2.86 8.78 17.42
C SER A 49 2.78 10.11 18.17
N GLN A 50 3.92 10.68 18.51
CA GLN A 50 3.99 12.01 19.13
C GLN A 50 3.38 13.14 18.27
N HIS A 51 3.26 12.94 16.95
CA HIS A 51 2.78 13.95 16.01
C HIS A 51 1.39 13.67 15.46
N ALA A 52 0.82 12.49 15.71
CA ALA A 52 -0.47 12.11 15.16
C ALA A 52 -1.12 10.99 15.96
N ARG A 53 -2.42 11.13 16.23
CA ARG A 53 -3.24 10.05 16.78
C ARG A 53 -3.35 8.87 15.82
N MET A 54 -3.79 7.74 16.35
CA MET A 54 -4.29 6.64 15.52
C MET A 54 -5.57 7.06 14.79
N ASN A 55 -5.72 6.65 13.53
CA ASN A 55 -6.90 6.90 12.72
C ASN A 55 -7.88 5.71 12.74
N THR A 56 -9.14 5.99 12.47
CA THR A 56 -10.16 4.96 12.26
C THR A 56 -10.07 4.37 10.85
N ALA A 57 -10.68 3.21 10.60
CA ALA A 57 -10.71 2.63 9.26
C ALA A 57 -11.28 3.60 8.20
N PRO A 58 -12.46 4.24 8.42
CA PRO A 58 -12.99 5.21 7.46
C PRO A 58 -12.05 6.36 7.15
N GLU A 59 -11.34 6.91 8.15
CA GLU A 59 -10.37 8.00 7.94
C GLU A 59 -9.18 7.56 7.07
N ILE A 60 -8.69 6.34 7.28
CA ILE A 60 -7.58 5.79 6.50
C ILE A 60 -8.02 5.52 5.06
N VAL A 61 -9.20 4.92 4.90
CA VAL A 61 -9.82 4.66 3.60
C VAL A 61 -10.00 5.96 2.83
N GLU A 62 -10.59 7.00 3.44
CA GLU A 62 -10.76 8.32 2.80
C GLU A 62 -9.42 8.96 2.42
N GLY A 63 -8.40 8.85 3.28
CA GLY A 63 -7.06 9.31 2.95
C GLY A 63 -6.47 8.60 1.72
N ILE A 64 -6.64 7.28 1.61
CA ILE A 64 -6.16 6.49 0.46
C ILE A 64 -6.99 6.80 -0.80
N ARG A 65 -8.32 6.96 -0.68
CA ARG A 65 -9.20 7.38 -1.77
C ARG A 65 -8.75 8.72 -2.34
N ALA A 66 -8.48 9.70 -1.47
CA ALA A 66 -7.98 11.00 -1.87
C ALA A 66 -6.64 10.91 -2.62
N ILE A 67 -5.72 10.03 -2.18
CA ILE A 67 -4.45 9.80 -2.89
C ILE A 67 -4.71 9.25 -4.29
N CYS A 68 -5.53 8.21 -4.43
CA CYS A 68 -5.85 7.61 -5.73
C CYS A 68 -6.47 8.65 -6.69
N LEU A 69 -7.40 9.48 -6.20
CA LEU A 69 -8.01 10.54 -7.00
C LEU A 69 -7.01 11.63 -7.37
N ARG A 70 -6.12 12.02 -6.46
CA ARG A 70 -5.06 13.01 -6.73
C ARG A 70 -4.07 12.50 -7.77
N VAL A 71 -3.63 11.24 -7.66
CA VAL A 71 -2.78 10.58 -8.66
C VAL A 71 -3.48 10.57 -10.02
N ARG A 72 -4.75 10.16 -10.08
CA ARG A 72 -5.53 10.16 -11.33
C ARG A 72 -5.62 11.55 -11.96
N SER A 73 -5.77 12.60 -11.15
CA SER A 73 -5.79 13.99 -11.63
C SER A 73 -4.44 14.44 -12.18
N LYS A 74 -3.32 14.05 -11.55
CA LYS A 74 -1.97 14.50 -11.95
C LYS A 74 -1.41 13.72 -13.13
N VAL A 75 -1.69 12.43 -13.21
CA VAL A 75 -1.19 11.53 -14.26
C VAL A 75 -2.34 10.72 -14.86
N PRO A 76 -3.28 11.35 -15.58
CA PRO A 76 -4.53 10.71 -16.03
C PRO A 76 -4.35 9.53 -16.98
N GLY A 77 -3.21 9.42 -17.67
CA GLY A 77 -2.88 8.26 -18.51
C GLY A 77 -2.30 7.06 -17.76
N ALA A 78 -1.99 7.20 -16.47
CA ALA A 78 -1.37 6.14 -15.70
C ALA A 78 -2.41 5.12 -15.19
N ARG A 79 -2.11 3.83 -15.33
CA ARG A 79 -2.83 2.78 -14.62
C ARG A 79 -2.48 2.84 -13.13
N ILE A 80 -3.49 2.88 -12.26
CA ILE A 80 -3.28 2.84 -10.81
C ILE A 80 -3.41 1.40 -10.34
N VAL A 81 -2.41 0.93 -9.61
CA VAL A 81 -2.44 -0.32 -8.84
C VAL A 81 -2.48 0.04 -7.37
N LEU A 82 -3.61 -0.21 -6.72
CA LEU A 82 -3.78 -0.03 -5.28
C LEU A 82 -3.51 -1.36 -4.58
N MET A 83 -2.51 -1.37 -3.71
CA MET A 83 -2.23 -2.52 -2.89
C MET A 83 -3.09 -2.50 -1.62
N ALA A 84 -3.55 -3.67 -1.20
CA ALA A 84 -3.97 -3.89 0.18
C ALA A 84 -2.82 -3.53 1.12
N ILE A 85 -3.14 -2.92 2.25
CA ILE A 85 -2.20 -2.69 3.35
C ILE A 85 -1.70 -4.05 3.83
N PHE A 86 -0.38 -4.21 3.91
CA PHE A 86 0.21 -5.46 4.37
C PHE A 86 -0.21 -5.84 5.78
N PRO A 87 -0.29 -7.15 6.06
CA PRO A 87 -0.47 -7.61 7.41
C PRO A 87 0.74 -7.25 8.29
N ARG A 88 0.50 -6.53 9.39
CA ARG A 88 1.41 -6.39 10.55
C ARG A 88 0.86 -6.89 11.89
N GLU A 89 1.75 -7.14 12.85
CA GLU A 89 1.51 -7.86 14.12
C GLU A 89 1.39 -9.37 13.91
N GLN A 90 1.85 -10.17 14.87
CA GLN A 90 2.00 -11.61 14.66
C GLN A 90 0.68 -12.35 14.46
N LYS A 91 -0.34 -12.04 15.27
CA LYS A 91 -1.58 -12.81 15.36
C LYS A 91 -2.75 -12.17 14.62
N GLN A 92 -3.64 -13.02 14.11
CA GLN A 92 -4.83 -12.60 13.35
C GLN A 92 -5.84 -11.77 14.18
N ASP A 93 -5.89 -12.00 15.49
CA ASP A 93 -6.82 -11.36 16.43
C ASP A 93 -6.30 -10.03 17.00
N HIS A 94 -5.06 -9.64 16.65
CA HIS A 94 -4.50 -8.37 17.11
C HIS A 94 -5.38 -7.19 16.61
N PRO A 95 -5.73 -6.21 17.46
CA PRO A 95 -6.64 -5.11 17.07
C PRO A 95 -6.22 -4.38 15.79
N ARG A 96 -4.92 -4.14 15.61
CA ARG A 96 -4.36 -3.53 14.39
C ARG A 96 -4.54 -4.39 13.13
N ARG A 97 -4.47 -5.72 13.26
CA ARG A 97 -4.70 -6.66 12.16
C ARG A 97 -6.18 -6.68 11.76
N LEU A 98 -7.09 -6.67 12.73
CA LEU A 98 -8.53 -6.52 12.47
C LEU A 98 -8.84 -5.19 11.78
N LEU A 99 -8.24 -4.09 12.25
CA LEU A 99 -8.38 -2.77 11.64
C LEU A 99 -7.89 -2.75 10.18
N ILE A 100 -6.73 -3.36 9.90
CA ILE A 100 -6.18 -3.46 8.53
C ILE A 100 -7.08 -4.29 7.62
N ASN A 101 -7.64 -5.39 8.12
CA ASN A 101 -8.56 -6.22 7.34
C ASN A 101 -9.82 -5.43 6.96
N GLU A 102 -10.37 -4.65 7.90
CA GLU A 102 -11.52 -3.79 7.65
C GLU A 102 -11.21 -2.71 6.60
N ILE A 103 -10.05 -2.04 6.71
CA ILE A 103 -9.59 -1.07 5.71
C ILE A 103 -9.48 -1.72 4.33
N ASN A 104 -8.81 -2.87 4.23
CA ASN A 104 -8.58 -3.55 2.97
C ASN A 104 -9.88 -3.97 2.28
N LYS A 105 -10.89 -4.41 3.04
CA LYS A 105 -12.22 -4.73 2.51
C LYS A 105 -12.91 -3.51 1.87
N GLN A 106 -12.82 -2.35 2.53
CA GLN A 106 -13.37 -1.11 1.98
C GLN A 106 -12.57 -0.60 0.77
N LEU A 107 -11.25 -0.76 0.77
CA LEU A 107 -10.39 -0.40 -0.36
C LEU A 107 -10.65 -1.26 -1.60
N GLU A 108 -10.93 -2.56 -1.43
CA GLU A 108 -11.29 -3.45 -2.53
C GLU A 108 -12.59 -2.99 -3.21
N SER A 109 -13.61 -2.65 -2.41
CA SER A 109 -14.88 -2.13 -2.91
C SER A 109 -14.69 -0.81 -3.66
N PHE A 110 -13.95 0.14 -3.07
CA PHE A 110 -13.59 1.40 -3.71
C PHE A 110 -12.82 1.20 -5.02
N ALA A 111 -11.84 0.31 -5.04
CA ALA A 111 -11.03 0.06 -6.23
C ALA A 111 -11.89 -0.50 -7.36
N ASN A 112 -12.81 -1.41 -7.05
CA ASN A 112 -13.78 -1.92 -8.02
C ASN A 112 -14.68 -0.80 -8.58
N GLU A 113 -15.26 0.03 -7.71
CA GLU A 113 -16.08 1.19 -8.10
C GLU A 113 -15.32 2.17 -9.02
N GLN A 114 -14.04 2.42 -8.71
CA GLN A 114 -13.20 3.35 -9.45
C GLN A 114 -12.45 2.72 -10.63
N LYS A 115 -12.65 1.43 -10.91
CA LYS A 115 -11.91 0.67 -11.93
C LYS A 115 -10.38 0.77 -11.74
N ILE A 116 -9.93 0.69 -10.49
CA ILE A 116 -8.52 0.64 -10.09
C ILE A 116 -8.14 -0.83 -9.91
N THR A 117 -6.95 -1.23 -10.36
CA THR A 117 -6.44 -2.58 -10.08
C THR A 117 -6.14 -2.70 -8.60
N PHE A 118 -6.89 -3.54 -7.88
CA PHE A 118 -6.63 -3.87 -6.48
C PHE A 118 -5.81 -5.15 -6.37
N VAL A 119 -4.82 -5.16 -5.47
CA VAL A 119 -3.94 -6.32 -5.28
C VAL A 119 -3.75 -6.59 -3.80
N ASN A 120 -4.13 -7.80 -3.36
CA ASN A 120 -3.84 -8.27 -2.02
C ASN A 120 -2.68 -9.28 -2.02
N ILE A 121 -1.45 -8.76 -1.90
CA ILE A 121 -0.24 -9.57 -1.73
C ILE A 121 -0.12 -10.08 -0.28
N GLY A 122 -0.67 -9.33 0.67
CA GLY A 122 -0.54 -9.62 2.09
C GLY A 122 -1.09 -10.98 2.50
N SER A 123 -2.12 -11.49 1.82
CA SER A 123 -2.65 -12.83 2.05
C SER A 123 -1.59 -13.94 1.85
N LYS A 124 -0.60 -13.73 0.97
CA LYS A 124 0.51 -14.66 0.72
C LYS A 124 1.61 -14.59 1.77
N MET A 125 1.53 -13.65 2.71
CA MET A 125 2.48 -13.51 3.83
C MET A 125 1.97 -14.19 5.11
N LEU A 126 0.79 -14.81 5.06
CA LEU A 126 0.12 -15.43 6.19
C LEU A 126 0.15 -16.96 6.07
N ASP A 127 0.32 -17.63 7.19
CA ASP A 127 0.15 -19.08 7.30
C ASP A 127 -1.34 -19.44 7.36
N THR A 128 -1.65 -20.74 7.29
CA THR A 128 -2.99 -21.31 7.37
C THR A 128 -3.75 -20.95 8.65
N ASP A 129 -3.04 -20.66 9.74
CA ASP A 129 -3.61 -20.20 11.02
C ASP A 129 -3.79 -18.66 11.11
N GLY A 130 -3.47 -17.95 10.02
CA GLY A 130 -3.57 -16.48 9.92
C GLY A 130 -2.44 -15.71 10.58
N THR A 131 -1.38 -16.38 11.05
CA THR A 131 -0.18 -15.72 11.57
C THR A 131 0.77 -15.31 10.45
N LEU A 132 1.64 -14.34 10.69
CA LEU A 132 2.70 -14.00 9.74
C LEU A 132 3.72 -15.15 9.62
N ILE A 133 3.99 -15.58 8.38
CA ILE A 133 4.96 -16.63 8.10
C ILE A 133 6.33 -16.22 8.67
N PRO A 134 6.96 -17.06 9.52
CA PRO A 134 8.26 -16.76 10.11
C PRO A 134 9.32 -16.42 9.07
N GLY A 135 10.07 -15.35 9.31
CA GLY A 135 11.17 -14.92 8.44
C GLY A 135 10.75 -14.11 7.21
N LEU A 136 9.46 -13.89 6.94
CA LEU A 136 9.01 -12.92 5.91
C LEU A 136 9.04 -11.47 6.40
N THR A 137 8.97 -11.25 7.71
CA THR A 137 9.10 -9.93 8.34
C THR A 137 10.12 -10.01 9.49
N SER A 138 10.84 -8.91 9.76
CA SER A 138 11.84 -8.86 10.84
C SER A 138 11.23 -8.54 12.21
N ASP A 139 10.12 -7.81 12.22
CA ASP A 139 9.48 -7.25 13.43
C ASP A 139 7.95 -7.29 13.35
N PHE A 140 7.42 -8.25 12.58
CA PHE A 140 6.00 -8.36 12.25
C PHE A 140 5.42 -7.13 11.53
N CYS A 141 6.26 -6.30 10.89
CA CYS A 141 5.81 -5.16 10.10
C CYS A 141 6.64 -4.98 8.81
N HIS A 142 7.95 -4.92 8.95
CA HIS A 142 8.88 -4.67 7.84
C HIS A 142 9.28 -6.00 7.17
N PRO A 143 9.12 -6.13 5.85
CA PRO A 143 9.55 -7.33 5.14
C PRO A 143 11.06 -7.55 5.25
N THR A 144 11.47 -8.81 5.41
CA THR A 144 12.86 -9.22 5.20
C THR A 144 13.17 -9.29 3.70
N GLU A 145 14.40 -9.64 3.32
CA GLU A 145 14.75 -9.94 1.93
C GLU A 145 13.80 -10.98 1.30
N LYS A 146 13.45 -12.05 2.04
CA LYS A 146 12.50 -13.06 1.58
C LYS A 146 11.10 -12.49 1.36
N GLY A 147 10.64 -11.63 2.27
CA GLY A 147 9.35 -10.94 2.14
C GLY A 147 9.33 -9.98 0.94
N TYR A 148 10.42 -9.24 0.71
CA TYR A 148 10.56 -8.40 -0.48
C TYR A 148 10.63 -9.19 -1.78
N GLN A 149 11.27 -10.36 -1.78
CA GLN A 149 11.31 -11.23 -2.94
C GLN A 149 9.89 -11.71 -3.32
N LEU A 150 9.13 -12.20 -2.35
CA LEU A 150 7.72 -12.56 -2.54
C LEU A 150 6.91 -11.38 -3.08
N TRP A 151 7.05 -10.20 -2.47
CA TRP A 151 6.36 -9.00 -2.94
C TRP A 151 6.72 -8.68 -4.40
N ALA A 152 8.00 -8.74 -4.76
CA ALA A 152 8.43 -8.43 -6.11
C ALA A 152 7.94 -9.43 -7.16
N ASP A 153 7.92 -10.72 -6.83
CA ASP A 153 7.38 -11.77 -7.71
C ASP A 153 5.90 -11.52 -8.04
N GLU A 154 5.12 -11.18 -7.03
CA GLU A 154 3.71 -10.85 -7.19
C GLU A 154 3.50 -9.58 -8.01
N ILE A 155 4.22 -8.49 -7.71
CA ILE A 155 4.09 -7.24 -8.48
C ILE A 155 4.48 -7.43 -9.94
N ARG A 156 5.51 -8.24 -10.23
CA ARG A 156 5.94 -8.53 -11.62
C ARG A 156 4.83 -9.17 -12.45
N SER A 157 3.98 -9.99 -11.85
CA SER A 157 2.84 -10.59 -12.55
C SER A 157 1.73 -9.59 -12.91
N ILE A 158 1.71 -8.42 -12.27
CA ILE A 158 0.65 -7.40 -12.39
C ILE A 158 1.07 -6.22 -13.27
N ILE A 159 2.37 -6.00 -13.42
CA ILE A 159 2.91 -4.99 -14.33
C ILE A 159 3.18 -5.62 -15.68
N SER A 160 2.70 -4.97 -16.74
CA SER A 160 2.92 -5.41 -18.12
C SER A 160 4.41 -5.59 -18.41
N GLU A 161 4.73 -6.44 -19.39
CA GLU A 161 6.11 -6.52 -19.89
C GLU A 161 6.62 -5.13 -20.32
N PRO A 162 7.92 -4.85 -20.13
CA PRO A 162 8.53 -3.54 -20.35
C PRO A 162 8.20 -2.88 -21.69
#